data_AF-A0A7C3KZ13-F1
#
_entry.id   AF-A0A7C3KZ13-F1
#
_cell.length_a   1.000
_cell.length_b   1.000
_cell.length_c   1.000
_cell.angle_alpha   90.00
_cell.angle_beta   90.00
_cell.angle_gamma   90.00
#
_symmetry.space_group_name_H-M   'P 1'
#
loop_
_entity.id
_entity.type
_entity.pdbx_description
1 polymer ?
#
loop_
_entity_poly.entity_id
_entity_poly.type
_entity_poly.pdbx_seq_one_letter_code
_entity_poly.pdbx_strand_id
1 'polypeptide(L)'
;RQDGALAAMWLVFVTYFLHTIGELFLSPTGLSYVSKAAPAKHKSMLMGVWFLSSFLAYTVGGKLAGHADAATIKDQRFFFQDWGIDMGGGYANFFFLFVFLSVGGGVLIILLTPLLRRLMRDPND
;
A
#
# COMPACT_ATOMS: atom_id res chain seq x y z
N ARG A 1 -29.22 -19.18 -8.18
CA ARG A 1 -27.97 -18.40 -8.29
C ARG A 1 -28.03 -17.18 -7.34
N GLN A 2 -28.27 -17.40 -6.05
CA GLN A 2 -28.25 -16.37 -4.99
C GLN A 2 -27.08 -16.58 -4.03
N ASP A 3 -26.57 -17.81 -3.91
CA ASP A 3 -25.41 -18.16 -3.06
C ASP A 3 -24.13 -17.40 -3.46
N GLY A 4 -23.96 -17.11 -4.75
CA GLY A 4 -22.83 -16.31 -5.24
C GLY A 4 -22.90 -14.82 -4.87
N ALA A 5 -24.11 -14.26 -4.68
CA ALA A 5 -24.27 -12.87 -4.27
C ALA A 5 -24.01 -12.71 -2.76
N LEU A 6 -24.41 -13.69 -1.94
CA LEU A 6 -24.08 -13.75 -0.52
C LEU A 6 -22.57 -13.95 -0.29
N ALA A 7 -21.93 -14.84 -1.06
CA ALA A 7 -20.48 -15.01 -1.01
C ALA A 7 -19.73 -13.73 -1.41
N ALA A 8 -20.18 -13.03 -2.46
CA ALA A 8 -19.60 -11.75 -2.86
C ALA A 8 -19.80 -10.66 -1.78
N MET A 9 -20.98 -10.57 -1.17
CA MET A 9 -21.30 -9.55 -0.18
C MET A 9 -20.55 -9.76 1.15
N TRP A 10 -20.39 -11.02 1.58
CA TRP A 10 -19.55 -11.36 2.73
C TRP A 10 -18.08 -10.98 2.53
N LEU A 11 -17.51 -11.30 1.36
CA LEU A 11 -16.12 -10.96 1.04
C LEU A 11 -15.89 -9.45 1.01
N VAL A 12 -16.83 -8.69 0.45
CA VAL A 12 -16.79 -7.22 0.48
C VAL A 12 -16.81 -6.73 1.93
N PHE A 13 -17.77 -7.19 2.75
CA PHE A 13 -17.88 -6.76 4.14
C PHE A 13 -16.59 -7.01 4.94
N VAL A 14 -16.02 -8.22 4.85
CA VAL A 14 -14.76 -8.57 5.53
C VAL A 14 -13.60 -7.71 5.04
N THR A 15 -13.52 -7.46 3.73
CA THR A 15 -12.45 -6.62 3.16
C THR A 15 -12.52 -5.20 3.69
N TYR A 16 -13.70 -4.57 3.65
CA TYR A 16 -13.88 -3.22 4.19
C TYR A 16 -13.62 -3.17 5.69
N PHE A 17 -14.11 -4.14 6.45
CA PHE A 17 -13.88 -4.23 7.89
C PHE A 17 -12.39 -4.33 8.24
N LEU A 18 -11.65 -5.22 7.58
CA LEU A 18 -10.20 -5.35 7.77
C LEU A 18 -9.45 -4.09 7.35
N HIS A 19 -9.88 -3.43 6.27
CA HIS A 19 -9.23 -2.22 5.79
C HIS A 19 -9.43 -1.05 6.78
N THR A 20 -10.64 -0.87 7.31
CA THR A 20 -10.94 0.15 8.34
C THR A 20 -10.17 -0.11 9.63
N ILE A 21 -10.04 -1.37 10.06
CA ILE A 21 -9.18 -1.70 11.22
C ILE A 21 -7.72 -1.35 10.94
N GLY A 22 -7.23 -1.65 9.73
CA GLY A 22 -5.87 -1.29 9.31
C GLY A 22 -5.64 0.23 9.36
N GLU A 23 -6.56 1.02 8.82
CA GLU A 23 -6.50 2.49 8.86
C GLU A 23 -6.55 3.04 10.29
N LEU A 24 -7.35 2.41 11.17
CA LEU A 24 -7.45 2.80 12.57
C LEU A 24 -6.13 2.64 13.32
N PHE A 25 -5.33 1.62 13.00
CA PHE A 25 -4.01 1.44 13.60
C PHE A 25 -2.93 2.33 12.96
N LEU A 26 -3.02 2.60 11.66
CA LEU A 26 -2.04 3.41 10.93
C LEU A 26 -2.12 4.91 11.26
N SER A 27 -3.31 5.46 11.46
CA SER A 27 -3.50 6.90 11.70
C SER A 27 -2.89 7.44 13.01
N PRO A 28 -3.00 6.78 14.19
CA PRO A 28 -2.37 7.26 15.42
C PRO A 28 -0.87 6.92 15.49
N THR A 29 -0.44 5.81 14.89
CA THR A 29 0.96 5.37 14.93
C THR A 29 1.85 6.18 13.99
N GLY A 30 1.39 6.45 12.76
CA GLY A 30 2.14 7.22 11.78
C GLY A 30 2.45 8.64 12.23
N LEU A 31 1.44 9.34 12.77
CA LEU A 31 1.61 10.71 13.23
C LEU A 31 2.48 10.82 14.50
N SER A 32 2.33 9.86 15.41
CA SER A 32 3.15 9.80 16.63
C SER A 32 4.62 9.51 16.32
N TYR A 33 4.89 8.68 15.31
CA TYR A 33 6.27 8.33 14.93
C TYR A 33 6.99 9.49 14.26
N VAL A 34 6.34 10.19 13.32
CA VAL A 34 6.91 11.37 12.64
C VAL A 34 7.17 12.51 13.63
N SER A 35 6.28 12.72 14.60
CA SER A 35 6.47 13.76 15.62
C SER A 35 7.55 13.44 16.67
N LYS A 36 7.80 12.15 16.96
CA LYS A 36 8.86 11.69 17.88
C LYS A 36 10.24 11.60 17.22
N ALA A 37 10.32 11.19 15.95
CA ALA A 37 11.58 11.09 15.22
C ALA A 37 12.09 12.44 14.67
N ALA A 38 11.22 13.46 14.61
CA ALA A 38 11.57 14.77 14.08
C ALA A 38 12.40 15.63 15.04
N PRO A 39 13.57 16.16 14.62
CA PRO A 39 14.30 17.17 15.37
C PRO A 39 13.43 18.40 15.60
N ALA A 40 13.49 19.01 16.78
CA ALA A 40 12.62 20.13 17.18
C ALA A 40 12.57 21.30 16.17
N LYS A 41 13.65 21.50 15.41
CA LYS A 41 13.78 22.56 14.40
C LYS A 41 13.08 22.26 13.06
N HIS A 42 12.78 21.00 12.74
CA HIS A 42 12.25 20.58 11.42
C HIS A 42 10.92 19.82 11.52
N LYS A 43 10.22 19.89 12.65
CA LYS A 43 8.95 19.18 12.89
C LYS A 43 7.87 19.49 11.84
N SER A 44 7.73 20.75 11.44
CA SER A 44 6.75 21.17 10.42
C SER A 44 7.10 20.64 9.01
N MET A 45 8.39 20.55 8.67
CA MET A 45 8.83 20.03 7.37
C MET A 45 8.60 18.52 7.26
N LEU A 46 8.93 17.75 8.29
CA LEU A 46 8.70 16.31 8.32
C LEU A 46 7.20 15.96 8.33
N MET A 47 6.39 16.78 8.98
CA MET A 47 4.93 16.69 8.88
C MET A 47 4.43 16.97 7.45
N GLY A 48 5.03 17.95 6.76
CA GLY A 48 4.77 18.20 5.34
C GLY A 48 5.11 17.02 4.44
N VAL A 49 6.24 16.34 4.68
CA VAL A 49 6.64 15.12 3.97
C VAL A 49 5.65 13.98 4.21
N TRP A 50 5.16 13.82 5.44
CA TRP A 50 4.13 12.83 5.77
C TRP A 50 2.84 13.05 4.96
N PHE A 51 2.31 14.28 4.94
CA PHE A 51 1.11 14.58 4.15
C PHE A 51 1.34 14.50 2.64
N LEU A 52 2.51 14.92 2.16
CA LEU A 52 2.86 14.82 0.74
C LEU A 52 2.93 13.36 0.28
N SER A 53 3.49 12.48 1.12
CA SER A 53 3.52 11.03 0.86
C SER A 53 2.10 10.47 0.72
N SER A 54 1.18 10.84 1.62
CA SER A 54 -0.22 10.42 1.53
C SER A 54 -0.91 10.95 0.28
N PHE A 55 -0.69 12.21 -0.10
CA PHE A 55 -1.25 12.79 -1.33
C PHE A 55 -0.77 12.03 -2.58
N LEU A 56 0.51 11.71 -2.66
CA LEU A 56 1.07 10.94 -3.77
C LEU A 56 0.48 9.52 -3.80
N ALA A 57 0.34 8.87 -2.64
CA ALA A 57 -0.29 7.55 -2.54
C ALA A 57 -1.73 7.57 -3.06
N TYR A 58 -2.55 8.54 -2.64
CA TYR A 58 -3.92 8.69 -3.16
C TYR A 58 -3.96 9.01 -4.66
N THR A 59 -3.04 9.85 -5.16
CA THR A 59 -2.98 10.22 -6.59
C THR A 59 -2.62 9.02 -7.45
N VAL A 60 -1.63 8.23 -7.04
CA VAL A 60 -1.22 7.00 -7.74
C VAL A 60 -2.30 5.94 -7.62
N GLY A 61 -2.89 5.76 -6.44
CA GLY A 61 -4.01 4.83 -6.22
C GLY A 61 -5.23 5.18 -7.08
N GLY A 62 -5.57 6.46 -7.21
CA GLY A 62 -6.65 6.93 -8.06
C GLY A 62 -6.40 6.69 -9.55
N LYS A 63 -5.16 6.89 -10.02
CA LYS A 63 -4.77 6.56 -11.40
C LYS A 63 -4.85 5.05 -11.66
N LEU A 64 -4.40 4.23 -10.73
CA LEU A 64 -4.51 2.77 -10.82
C LEU A 64 -5.97 2.29 -10.80
N ALA A 65 -6.82 2.91 -9.97
CA ALA A 65 -8.25 2.62 -9.93
C ALA A 65 -8.97 3.05 -11.22
N GLY A 66 -8.55 4.15 -11.86
CA GLY A 66 -9.06 4.57 -13.16
C GLY A 66 -8.77 3.57 -14.29
N HIS A 67 -7.74 2.73 -14.14
CA HIS A 67 -7.44 1.62 -15.04
C HIS A 67 -8.24 0.34 -14.74
N ALA A 68 -9.02 0.31 -13.65
CA ALA A 68 -9.83 -0.84 -13.25
C ALA A 68 -11.14 -1.00 -14.06
N ASP A 69 -11.29 -0.29 -15.18
CA ASP A 69 -12.46 -0.40 -16.03
C ASP A 69 -12.44 -1.71 -16.85
N ALA A 70 -13.59 -2.36 -16.97
CA ALA A 70 -13.74 -3.73 -17.46
C ALA A 70 -13.11 -3.97 -18.85
N ALA A 71 -13.14 -2.95 -19.71
CA ALA A 71 -12.58 -2.98 -21.05
C ALA A 71 -11.04 -2.86 -21.05
N THR A 72 -10.47 -2.18 -20.05
CA THR A 72 -9.04 -1.90 -19.94
C THR A 72 -8.30 -3.06 -19.29
N ILE A 73 -8.88 -3.73 -18.28
CA ILE A 73 -8.17 -4.81 -17.55
C ILE A 73 -7.95 -6.07 -18.42
N LYS A 74 -8.78 -6.31 -19.46
CA LYS A 74 -8.58 -7.45 -20.36
C LYS A 74 -7.34 -7.32 -21.25
N ASP A 75 -6.92 -6.09 -21.56
CA ASP A 75 -5.79 -5.81 -22.44
C ASP A 75 -4.56 -5.30 -21.66
N GLN A 76 -4.74 -4.90 -20.39
CA GLN A 76 -3.64 -4.50 -19.53
C GLN A 76 -2.79 -5.70 -19.11
N ARG A 77 -1.52 -5.65 -19.51
CA ARG A 77 -0.47 -6.55 -19.03
C ARG A 77 0.23 -5.91 -17.85
N PHE A 78 0.21 -6.60 -16.71
CA PHE A 78 0.96 -6.20 -15.53
C PHE A 78 2.36 -6.83 -15.54
N PHE A 79 3.32 -6.23 -14.83
CA PHE A 79 4.74 -6.65 -14.85
C PHE A 79 4.98 -8.12 -14.50
N PHE A 80 4.12 -8.74 -13.68
CA PHE A 80 4.23 -10.16 -13.30
C PHE A 80 3.76 -11.11 -14.42
N GLN A 81 2.94 -10.62 -15.36
CA GLN A 81 2.49 -11.39 -16.51
C GLN A 81 3.59 -11.52 -17.57
N ASP A 82 4.54 -10.58 -17.62
CA ASP A 82 5.76 -10.71 -18.44
C ASP A 82 6.68 -11.82 -17.92
N TRP A 83 6.55 -12.19 -16.64
CA TRP A 83 7.26 -13.31 -16.03
C TRP A 83 6.49 -14.64 -16.15
N GLY A 84 5.41 -14.66 -16.94
CA GLY A 84 4.61 -15.86 -17.18
C GLY A 84 3.62 -16.22 -16.07
N ILE A 85 3.39 -15.31 -15.10
CA ILE A 85 2.45 -15.53 -13.99
C ILE A 85 1.09 -14.92 -14.36
N ASP A 86 0.10 -15.75 -14.69
CA ASP A 86 -1.29 -15.35 -14.90
C ASP A 86 -2.18 -15.97 -13.81
N MET A 87 -2.85 -15.12 -13.02
CA MET A 87 -3.62 -15.53 -11.84
C MET A 87 -5.12 -15.66 -12.13
N GLY A 88 -5.49 -15.92 -13.38
CA GLY A 88 -6.89 -16.14 -13.80
C GLY A 88 -7.50 -15.00 -14.60
N GLY A 89 -6.69 -14.05 -15.08
CA GLY A 89 -7.08 -13.01 -16.04
C GLY A 89 -7.89 -11.84 -15.48
N GLY A 90 -7.79 -10.70 -16.18
CA GLY A 90 -8.59 -9.50 -15.94
C GLY A 90 -8.54 -9.02 -14.48
N TYR A 91 -9.71 -9.05 -13.81
CA TYR A 91 -9.87 -8.55 -12.44
C TYR A 91 -8.98 -9.25 -11.41
N ALA A 92 -8.71 -10.55 -11.56
CA ALA A 92 -7.87 -11.27 -10.62
C ALA A 92 -6.44 -10.70 -10.63
N ASN A 93 -5.87 -10.50 -11.83
CA ASN A 93 -4.54 -9.92 -11.99
C ASN A 93 -4.47 -8.50 -11.40
N PHE A 94 -5.52 -7.69 -11.57
CA PHE A 94 -5.59 -6.36 -10.96
C PHE A 94 -5.55 -6.41 -9.42
N PHE A 95 -6.27 -7.32 -8.78
CA PHE A 95 -6.20 -7.47 -7.32
C PHE A 95 -4.84 -8.00 -6.85
N PHE A 96 -4.23 -8.93 -7.60
CA PHE A 96 -2.90 -9.46 -7.29
C PHE A 96 -1.79 -8.41 -7.41
N LEU A 97 -1.96 -7.37 -8.23
CA LEU A 97 -1.06 -6.22 -8.25
C LEU A 97 -0.86 -5.62 -6.86
N PHE A 98 -1.94 -5.43 -6.10
CA PHE A 98 -1.85 -4.88 -4.73
C PHE A 98 -1.15 -5.85 -3.77
N VAL A 99 -1.31 -7.16 -3.97
CA VAL A 99 -0.61 -8.19 -3.18
C VAL A 99 0.89 -8.12 -3.44
N PHE A 100 1.31 -8.11 -4.70
CA PHE A 100 2.73 -8.03 -5.06
C PHE A 100 3.37 -6.70 -4.61
N LEU A 101 2.66 -5.57 -4.74
CA LEU A 101 3.15 -4.28 -4.27
C LEU A 101 3.31 -4.25 -2.74
N SER A 102 2.37 -4.83 -2.00
CA SER A 102 2.43 -4.89 -0.53
C SER A 102 3.55 -5.80 -0.04
N VAL A 103 3.65 -7.01 -0.61
CA VAL A 103 4.75 -7.94 -0.28
C VAL A 103 6.11 -7.35 -0.66
N GLY A 104 6.21 -6.77 -1.86
CA GLY A 104 7.42 -6.09 -2.32
C GLY A 104 7.83 -4.92 -1.41
N GLY A 105 6.87 -4.10 -0.99
CA GLY A 105 7.10 -3.02 -0.03
C GLY A 105 7.58 -3.53 1.33
N GLY A 106 6.96 -4.60 1.85
CA GLY A 106 7.37 -5.22 3.11
C GLY A 106 8.80 -5.79 3.05
N VAL A 107 9.13 -6.51 1.98
CA VAL A 107 10.49 -7.04 1.77
C VAL A 107 11.51 -5.90 1.60
N LEU A 108 11.16 -4.85 0.86
CA LEU A 108 12.01 -3.67 0.69
C LEU A 108 12.32 -3.01 2.02
N ILE A 109 11.33 -2.85 2.91
CA ILE A 109 11.54 -2.29 4.25
C ILE A 109 12.46 -3.19 5.09
N ILE A 110 12.28 -4.51 5.05
CA ILE A 110 13.16 -5.46 5.75
C ILE A 110 14.60 -5.33 5.26
N LEU A 111 14.80 -5.20 3.94
CA LEU A 111 16.12 -5.03 3.34
C LEU A 111 16.74 -3.67 3.66
N LEU A 112 15.93 -2.60 3.73
CA LEU A 112 16.38 -1.26 4.13
C LEU A 112 16.59 -1.11 5.63
N THR A 113 15.99 -1.97 6.46
CA THR A 113 16.15 -1.94 7.93
C THR A 113 17.61 -1.94 8.39
N PRO A 114 18.52 -2.82 7.92
CA PRO A 114 19.93 -2.75 8.30
C PRO A 114 20.61 -1.44 7.87
N LEU A 115 20.24 -0.87 6.72
CA LEU A 115 20.79 0.41 6.25
C LEU A 115 20.32 1.58 7.12
N LEU A 116 19.01 1.63 7.41
CA LEU A 116 18.40 2.63 8.29
C LEU A 116 19.00 2.59 9.70
N ARG A 117 19.23 1.38 10.24
CA ARG A 117 19.90 1.20 11.54
C ARG A 117 21.35 1.68 11.55
N ARG A 118 22.07 1.53 10.43
CA ARG A 118 23.43 2.06 10.29
C ARG A 118 23.44 3.59 10.21
N LEU A 119 22.44 4.19 9.56
CA LEU A 119 22.36 5.64 9.37
C LEU A 119 21.84 6.39 10.61
N MET A 120 20.96 5.75 11.40
CA MET A 120 20.46 6.29 12.68
C MET A 120 21.41 6.06 13.86
N ARG A 121 22.52 5.35 13.64
CA ARG A 121 23.55 5.19 14.67
C ARG A 121 24.30 6.51 14.81
N ASP A 122 24.14 7.16 15.95
CA ASP A 122 24.90 8.36 16.27
C ASP A 122 26.40 8.01 16.28
N PRO A 123 27.29 8.78 15.62
CA PRO A 123 28.72 8.51 15.62
C PRO A 123 29.40 8.55 16.99
N ASN A 124 28.68 8.89 18.07
CA ASN A 124 29.18 8.99 19.45
C ASN A 124 28.71 7.85 20.38
N ASP A 125 28.27 6.71 19.84
CA ASP A 125 28.05 5.45 20.58
C ASP A 125 28.89 4.27 20.02
#